data_AF-A0A7Y2T377-F1
#
_entry.id   AF-A0A7Y2T377-F1
#
_cell.length_a   1.000
_cell.length_b   1.000
_cell.length_c   1.000
_cell.angle_alpha   90.00
_cell.angle_beta   90.00
_cell.angle_gamma   90.00
#
_symmetry.space_group_name_H-M   'P 1'
#
loop_
_entity.id
_entity.type
_entity.pdbx_description
1 polymer ?
#
loop_
_entity_poly.entity_id
_entity_poly.type
_entity_poly.pdbx_seq_one_letter_code
_entity_poly.pdbx_strand_id
1 'polypeptide(L)'
;DMTRKRDNVAAESDYFSLMEFSAKWDPVPTMLTQNHTALVKGFMGQTTAFNPDEIKPTVMILGENKINGEARYIHGIKGKGFFTFYGGHDPEDYQHRVGDPKTELELHPNSPGYRLILNNVLFPAARKKKQKT
;
A
#
# COMPACT_ATOMS: atom_id res chain seq x y z
N ASP A 1 15.46 2.43 0.87
CA ASP A 1 14.56 1.50 1.58
C ASP A 1 14.93 1.46 3.04
N MET A 2 13.92 1.35 3.90
CA MET A 2 14.01 1.38 5.36
C MET A 2 14.30 0.01 5.98
N THR A 3 14.30 -1.09 5.21
CA THR A 3 14.47 -2.46 5.73
C THR A 3 15.60 -2.65 6.76
N ARG A 4 16.76 -2.00 6.59
CA ARG A 4 17.91 -2.07 7.53
C ARG A 4 17.77 -1.20 8.79
N LYS A 5 16.72 -0.39 8.89
CA LYS A 5 16.44 0.55 9.99
C LYS A 5 15.23 0.08 10.82
N ARG A 6 14.80 -1.18 10.66
CA ARG A 6 13.58 -1.76 11.26
C ARG A 6 13.82 -2.56 12.54
N ASP A 7 15.01 -2.49 13.13
CA ASP A 7 15.39 -3.33 14.28
C ASP A 7 14.46 -3.20 15.50
N ASN A 8 13.70 -2.11 15.59
CA ASN A 8 12.77 -1.81 16.70
C ASN A 8 11.29 -2.11 16.37
N VAL A 9 10.99 -2.75 15.24
CA VAL A 9 9.61 -3.01 14.81
C VAL A 9 9.30 -4.49 15.01
N ALA A 10 8.63 -4.80 16.11
CA ALA A 10 8.17 -6.15 16.37
C ALA A 10 6.97 -6.50 15.48
N ALA A 11 6.91 -7.72 14.97
CA ALA A 11 5.92 -8.16 13.97
C ALA A 11 4.47 -7.95 14.44
N GLU A 12 4.21 -8.21 15.71
CA GLU A 12 2.92 -8.02 16.38
C GLU A 12 2.48 -6.57 16.50
N SER A 13 3.40 -5.63 16.31
CA SER A 13 3.14 -4.18 16.36
C SER A 13 3.30 -3.51 15.00
N ASP A 14 3.71 -4.26 13.97
CA ASP A 14 3.97 -3.73 12.65
C ASP A 14 2.65 -3.51 11.90
N TYR A 15 2.14 -2.29 11.98
CA TYR A 15 0.96 -1.87 11.25
C TYR A 15 1.23 -0.56 10.52
N PHE A 16 0.54 -0.37 9.40
CA PHE A 16 0.48 0.92 8.75
C PHE A 16 -0.96 1.39 8.60
N SER A 17 -1.16 2.68 8.77
CA SER A 17 -2.46 3.34 8.63
C SER A 17 -2.59 3.92 7.23
N LEU A 18 -3.74 3.73 6.61
CA LEU A 18 -4.12 4.34 5.35
C LEU A 18 -4.51 5.80 5.58
N MET A 19 -4.07 6.68 4.68
CA MET A 19 -4.45 8.08 4.71
C MET A 19 -5.88 8.26 4.17
N GLU A 20 -6.59 9.24 4.73
CA GLU A 20 -7.92 9.63 4.28
C GLU A 20 -7.85 10.80 3.30
N PHE A 21 -8.60 10.67 2.21
CA PHE A 21 -8.61 11.64 1.11
C PHE A 21 -10.05 12.03 0.76
N SER A 22 -10.23 13.27 0.30
CA SER A 22 -11.54 13.73 -0.13
C SER A 22 -11.92 13.10 -1.46
N ALA A 23 -12.95 12.25 -1.49
CA ALA A 23 -13.45 11.65 -2.73
C ALA A 23 -13.82 12.67 -3.82
N LYS A 24 -14.16 13.90 -3.41
CA LYS A 24 -14.52 15.00 -4.31
C LYS A 24 -13.30 15.62 -4.99
N TRP A 25 -12.21 15.82 -4.25
CA TRP A 25 -11.04 16.56 -4.72
C TRP A 25 -9.93 15.62 -5.19
N ASP A 26 -9.82 14.45 -4.57
CA ASP A 26 -8.72 13.50 -4.70
C ASP A 26 -9.24 12.07 -5.01
N PRO A 27 -9.96 11.86 -6.13
CA PRO A 27 -10.64 10.60 -6.41
C PRO A 27 -9.68 9.41 -6.58
N VAL A 28 -8.47 9.64 -7.08
CA VAL A 28 -7.46 8.59 -7.27
C VAL A 28 -6.95 8.05 -5.93
N PRO A 29 -6.37 8.86 -5.03
CA PRO A 29 -5.90 8.34 -3.75
C PRO A 29 -7.05 7.80 -2.89
N THR A 30 -8.25 8.38 -2.92
CA THR A 30 -9.44 7.79 -2.25
C THR A 30 -9.73 6.37 -2.73
N MET A 31 -9.67 6.11 -4.04
CA MET A 31 -9.88 4.76 -4.59
C MET A 31 -8.73 3.83 -4.24
N LEU A 32 -7.49 4.32 -4.27
CA LEU A 32 -6.30 3.53 -3.94
C LEU A 32 -6.26 3.12 -2.46
N THR A 33 -6.81 3.92 -1.55
CA THR A 33 -6.90 3.62 -0.11
C THR A 33 -8.25 3.04 0.32
N GLN A 34 -9.17 2.77 -0.61
CA GLN A 34 -10.49 2.22 -0.27
C GLN A 34 -10.38 0.83 0.36
N ASN A 35 -10.65 0.74 1.66
CA ASN A 35 -10.57 -0.50 2.40
C ASN A 35 -11.63 -0.57 3.50
N HIS A 36 -11.88 -1.76 4.05
CA HIS A 36 -12.83 -1.99 5.13
C HIS A 36 -12.23 -1.73 6.52
N THR A 37 -10.92 -1.50 6.59
CA THR A 37 -10.18 -1.05 7.76
C THR A 37 -9.13 -0.03 7.32
N ALA A 38 -8.89 0.99 8.15
CA ALA A 38 -7.81 1.96 7.92
C ALA A 38 -6.45 1.44 8.41
N LEU A 39 -6.42 0.41 9.26
CA LEU A 39 -5.19 -0.18 9.80
C LEU A 39 -4.93 -1.53 9.13
N VAL A 40 -3.75 -1.68 8.55
CA VAL A 40 -3.34 -2.88 7.81
C VAL A 40 -2.07 -3.44 8.43
N LYS A 41 -2.00 -4.77 8.59
CA LYS A 41 -0.80 -5.45 9.06
C LYS A 41 0.34 -5.18 8.09
N GLY A 42 1.49 -4.83 8.64
CA GLY A 42 2.74 -4.78 7.91
C GLY A 42 3.15 -6.17 7.45
N PHE A 43 3.92 -6.22 6.38
CA PHE A 43 4.51 -7.44 5.85
C PHE A 43 5.84 -7.08 5.19
N MET A 44 6.76 -8.04 5.14
CA MET A 44 8.13 -7.84 4.69
C MET A 44 8.30 -8.25 3.23
N GLY A 45 9.32 -7.70 2.59
CA GLY A 45 9.73 -8.05 1.24
C GLY A 45 11.14 -7.54 0.97
N GLN A 46 11.60 -7.66 -0.28
CA GLN A 46 12.91 -7.11 -0.66
C GLN A 46 13.00 -5.60 -0.47
N THR A 47 11.89 -4.88 -0.68
CA THR A 47 11.74 -3.47 -0.32
C THR A 47 10.47 -3.32 0.49
N THR A 48 10.62 -2.93 1.75
CA THR A 48 9.53 -2.92 2.72
C THR A 48 8.91 -1.54 2.88
N ALA A 49 9.73 -0.48 2.84
CA ALA A 49 9.24 0.89 2.97
C ALA A 49 10.26 1.94 2.50
N PHE A 50 9.83 3.20 2.39
CA PHE A 50 10.73 4.32 2.13
C PHE A 50 10.77 5.30 3.32
N ASN A 51 11.90 6.00 3.46
CA ASN A 51 12.04 7.11 4.39
C ASN A 51 11.21 8.29 3.84
N PRO A 52 10.19 8.81 4.55
CA PRO A 52 9.39 9.93 4.10
C PRO A 52 10.22 11.16 3.71
N ASP A 53 11.33 11.42 4.41
CA ASP A 53 12.22 12.56 4.14
C ASP A 53 12.97 12.46 2.81
N GLU A 54 13.10 11.24 2.26
CA GLU A 54 13.75 10.97 0.97
C GLU A 54 12.75 10.89 -0.18
N ILE A 55 11.44 11.01 0.12
CA ILE A 55 10.38 10.98 -0.88
C ILE A 55 10.20 12.38 -1.47
N LYS A 56 10.14 12.46 -2.81
CA LYS A 56 9.89 13.72 -3.50
C LYS A 56 8.53 14.29 -3.08
N PRO A 57 8.40 15.63 -2.88
CA PRO A 57 7.12 16.24 -2.49
C PRO A 57 5.95 15.97 -3.45
N THR A 58 6.24 15.63 -4.72
CA THR A 58 5.24 15.30 -5.73
C THR A 58 4.72 13.86 -5.62
N VAL A 59 5.29 13.04 -4.74
CA VAL A 59 4.87 11.66 -4.48
C VAL A 59 4.04 11.66 -3.21
N MET A 60 2.84 11.11 -3.33
CA MET A 60 1.87 11.06 -2.24
C MET A 60 2.11 9.81 -1.40
N ILE A 61 2.13 9.96 -0.09
CA ILE A 61 2.08 8.84 0.84
C ILE A 61 0.61 8.46 1.01
N LEU A 62 0.29 7.20 0.77
CA LEU A 62 -1.05 6.63 0.90
C LEU A 62 -1.21 5.80 2.17
N GLY A 63 -0.09 5.30 2.72
CA GLY A 63 -0.08 4.56 3.96
C GLY A 63 1.26 4.66 4.69
N GLU A 64 1.19 4.88 6.00
CA GLU A 64 2.34 5.14 6.86
C GLU A 64 2.38 4.20 8.06
N ASN A 65 3.55 3.69 8.41
CA ASN A 65 3.77 3.10 9.74
C ASN A 65 4.24 4.21 10.67
N LYS A 66 3.43 4.51 11.69
CA LYS A 66 3.67 5.60 12.64
C LYS A 66 4.73 5.28 13.70
N ILE A 67 4.97 4.00 14.00
CA ILE A 67 5.92 3.57 15.03
C ILE A 67 7.35 3.91 14.60
N ASN A 68 7.66 3.71 13.32
CA ASN A 68 9.00 3.91 12.77
C ASN A 68 9.08 5.02 11.71
N GLY A 69 7.97 5.72 11.44
CA GLY A 69 7.92 6.85 10.51
C GLY A 69 8.22 6.45 9.07
N GLU A 70 7.59 5.39 8.58
CA GLU A 70 7.84 4.87 7.23
C GLU A 70 6.68 5.06 6.27
N ALA A 71 6.99 5.32 5.00
CA ALA A 71 6.02 5.26 3.92
C ALA A 71 5.96 3.84 3.34
N ARG A 72 4.84 3.15 3.56
CA ARG A 72 4.61 1.74 3.17
C ARG A 72 3.81 1.62 1.87
N TYR A 73 3.04 2.64 1.54
CA TYR A 73 2.21 2.70 0.35
C TYR A 73 2.29 4.11 -0.22
N ILE A 74 2.74 4.27 -1.47
CA ILE A 74 2.98 5.57 -2.10
C ILE A 74 2.52 5.58 -3.55
N HIS A 75 2.11 6.74 -4.04
CA HIS A 75 1.65 6.94 -5.40
C HIS A 75 2.21 8.22 -6.00
N GLY A 76 2.58 8.20 -7.27
CA GLY A 76 3.12 9.37 -7.94
C GLY A 76 2.90 9.37 -9.45
N ILE A 77 3.01 10.54 -10.05
CA ILE A 77 2.93 10.73 -11.50
C ILE A 77 4.35 10.83 -12.06
N LYS A 78 4.62 10.12 -13.15
CA LYS A 78 5.89 10.20 -13.88
C LYS A 78 5.63 10.25 -15.38
N GLY A 79 5.92 11.40 -15.99
CA GLY A 79 5.67 11.63 -17.41
C GLY A 79 4.19 11.54 -17.75
N LYS A 80 3.83 10.67 -18.70
CA LYS A 80 2.42 10.44 -19.11
C LYS A 80 1.72 9.34 -18.32
N GLY A 81 2.39 8.74 -17.34
CA GLY A 81 1.87 7.66 -16.53
C GLY A 81 1.97 7.97 -15.04
N PHE A 82 1.55 7.00 -14.25
CA PHE A 82 1.66 7.00 -12.80
C PHE A 82 2.32 5.71 -12.34
N PHE A 83 2.74 5.69 -11.10
CA PHE A 83 3.17 4.49 -10.40
C PHE A 83 2.54 4.46 -9.02
N THR A 84 2.30 3.25 -8.53
CA THR A 84 2.01 3.01 -7.13
C THR A 84 3.02 1.98 -6.64
N PHE A 85 3.61 2.24 -5.48
CA PHE A 85 4.43 1.27 -4.77
C PHE A 85 3.70 0.88 -3.50
N TYR A 86 3.51 -0.42 -3.31
CA TYR A 86 2.98 -1.02 -2.10
C TYR A 86 4.03 -2.01 -1.59
N GLY A 87 4.61 -1.69 -0.43
CA GLY A 87 5.79 -2.38 0.07
C GLY A 87 5.48 -3.78 0.61
N GLY A 88 6.51 -4.64 0.63
CA GLY A 88 6.41 -6.02 1.10
C GLY A 88 6.15 -7.04 -0.02
N HIS A 89 6.04 -8.32 0.35
CA HIS A 89 5.84 -9.43 -0.57
C HIS A 89 4.39 -9.95 -0.55
N ASP A 90 3.95 -10.49 0.59
CA ASP A 90 2.63 -11.08 0.77
C ASP A 90 1.93 -10.43 1.98
N PRO A 91 0.78 -9.76 1.81
CA PRO A 91 0.07 -9.13 2.91
C PRO A 91 -0.47 -10.06 3.99
N GLU A 92 -0.62 -11.35 3.70
CA GLU A 92 -1.12 -12.35 4.65
C GLU A 92 -0.02 -13.27 5.18
N ASP A 93 1.23 -13.07 4.74
CA ASP A 93 2.42 -13.74 5.26
C ASP A 93 3.52 -12.70 5.60
N TYR A 94 3.68 -12.46 6.91
CA TYR A 94 4.57 -11.42 7.42
C TYR A 94 6.00 -11.51 6.88
N GLN A 95 6.55 -12.72 6.76
CA GLN A 95 7.92 -12.97 6.31
C GLN A 95 7.96 -14.19 5.39
N HIS A 96 7.55 -14.00 4.13
CA HIS A 96 7.64 -15.04 3.12
C HIS A 96 9.07 -15.23 2.60
N ARG A 97 9.64 -16.43 2.73
CA ARG A 97 10.99 -16.78 2.26
C ARG A 97 10.94 -17.68 1.03
N VAL A 98 12.06 -17.71 0.30
CA VAL A 98 12.21 -18.61 -0.86
C VAL A 98 12.14 -20.06 -0.37
N GLY A 99 11.13 -20.78 -0.85
CA GLY A 99 10.88 -22.18 -0.49
C GLY A 99 9.71 -22.38 0.48
N ASP A 100 9.17 -21.30 1.06
CA ASP A 100 7.96 -21.37 1.88
C ASP A 100 6.75 -21.77 1.01
N PRO A 101 5.76 -22.48 1.58
CA PRO A 101 4.55 -22.82 0.86
C PRO A 101 3.80 -21.57 0.45
N LYS A 102 3.14 -21.61 -0.70
CA LYS A 102 2.33 -20.48 -1.18
C LYS A 102 1.18 -20.21 -0.21
N THR A 103 0.83 -18.94 -0.04
CA THR A 103 -0.36 -18.54 0.70
C THR A 103 -1.63 -19.03 -0.01
N GLU A 104 -2.50 -19.71 0.74
CA GLU A 104 -3.77 -20.22 0.26
C GLU A 104 -4.82 -19.10 0.27
N LEU A 105 -4.99 -18.41 -0.86
CA LEU A 105 -5.86 -17.23 -0.98
C LEU A 105 -7.31 -17.47 -0.53
N GLU A 106 -7.81 -18.70 -0.66
CA GLU A 106 -9.15 -19.08 -0.21
C GLU A 106 -9.36 -18.91 1.30
N LEU A 107 -8.27 -18.94 2.08
CA LEU A 107 -8.30 -18.70 3.53
C LEU A 107 -8.37 -17.21 3.90
N HIS A 108 -8.15 -16.31 2.94
CA HIS A 108 -8.05 -14.86 3.18
C HIS A 108 -9.07 -14.03 2.35
N PRO A 109 -10.37 -14.38 2.31
CA PRO A 109 -11.34 -13.73 1.44
C PRO A 109 -11.59 -12.25 1.78
N ASN A 110 -11.30 -11.85 3.02
CA ASN A 110 -11.47 -10.49 3.54
C ASN A 110 -10.14 -9.80 3.84
N SER A 111 -9.03 -10.24 3.23
CA SER A 111 -7.72 -9.61 3.45
C SER A 111 -7.75 -8.11 3.12
N PRO A 112 -7.41 -7.22 4.07
CA PRO A 112 -7.27 -5.81 3.78
C PRO A 112 -6.08 -5.56 2.85
N GLY A 113 -5.02 -6.34 2.96
CA GLY A 113 -3.82 -6.17 2.15
C GLY A 113 -4.02 -6.55 0.69
N TYR A 114 -4.62 -7.71 0.40
CA TYR A 114 -4.96 -8.09 -0.97
C TYR A 114 -5.99 -7.14 -1.60
N ARG A 115 -6.93 -6.59 -0.83
CA ARG A 115 -7.86 -5.59 -1.33
C ARG A 115 -7.15 -4.36 -1.90
N LEU A 116 -6.07 -3.88 -1.27
CA LEU A 116 -5.30 -2.75 -1.79
C LEU A 116 -4.58 -3.09 -3.10
N ILE A 117 -4.11 -4.32 -3.26
CA ILE A 117 -3.54 -4.78 -4.54
C ILE A 117 -4.62 -4.76 -5.63
N LEU A 118 -5.82 -5.24 -5.33
CA LEU A 118 -6.94 -5.20 -6.28
C LEU A 118 -7.31 -3.76 -6.66
N ASN A 119 -7.33 -2.82 -5.70
CA ASN A 119 -7.58 -1.40 -6.00
C ASN A 119 -6.56 -0.87 -7.03
N ASN A 120 -5.29 -1.25 -6.91
CA ASN A 120 -4.21 -0.86 -7.85
C ASN A 120 -4.40 -1.42 -9.27
N VAL A 121 -4.95 -2.62 -9.41
CA VAL A 121 -5.19 -3.26 -10.71
C VAL A 121 -6.48 -2.75 -11.36
N LEU A 122 -7.50 -2.46 -10.56
CA LEU A 122 -8.83 -2.12 -11.07
C LEU A 122 -8.98 -0.64 -11.43
N PHE A 123 -8.25 0.27 -10.78
CA PHE A 123 -8.38 1.70 -11.08
C PHE A 123 -8.00 2.12 -12.50
N PRO A 124 -6.94 1.57 -13.15
CA PRO A 124 -6.63 1.91 -14.53
C PRO A 124 -7.68 1.35 -15.50
N ALA A 125 -8.36 0.28 -15.10
CA ALA A 125 -9.45 -0.34 -15.84
C ALA A 125 -10.79 0.39 -15.67
N ALA A 126 -10.90 1.33 -14.72
CA ALA A 126 -12.11 2.12 -14.51
C ALA A 126 -12.37 3.04 -15.71
N ARG A 127 -13.32 2.65 -16.56
CA ARG A 127 -13.74 3.44 -17.72
C ARG A 127 -14.35 4.76 -17.26
N LYS A 128 -13.88 5.88 -17.82
CA LYS A 128 -14.53 7.18 -17.63
C LYS A 128 -15.98 7.10 -18.13
N LYS A 129 -16.93 7.37 -17.23
CA LYS A 129 -18.34 7.52 -17.62
C LYS A 129 -18.43 8.74 -18.56
N LYS A 130 -18.94 8.55 -19.78
CA LYS A 130 -19.16 9.68 -20.70
C LYS A 130 -20.12 10.65 -20.01
N GLN A 131 -19.71 11.89 -19.84
CA GLN A 131 -20.63 12.93 -19.39
C GLN A 131 -21.69 13.11 -20.48
N LYS A 132 -22.96 13.23 -20.08
CA LYS A 132 -24.01 13.65 -21.01
C LYS A 132 -23.73 15.12 -21.32
N THR A 133 -23.24 15.41 -22.52
CA THR A 133 -23.39 16.71 -23.18
C THR A 133 -24.80 16.84 -23.70
#